data_AF-A0A2N9LEM6-F1
#
_entry.id   AF-A0A2N9LEM6-F1
#
_cell.length_a   1.000
_cell.length_b   1.000
_cell.length_c   1.000
_cell.angle_alpha   90.00
_cell.angle_beta   90.00
_cell.angle_gamma   90.00
#
_symmetry.space_group_name_H-M   'P 1'
#
loop_
_entity.id
_entity.type
_entity.pdbx_description
1 polymer ?
#
loop_
_entity_poly.entity_id
_entity_poly.type
_entity_poly.pdbx_seq_one_letter_code
_entity_poly.pdbx_strand_id
1 'polypeptide(L)' 'MRYYTTKPVNGGTTFTCTFCEHSVTTLDFNNTNGNRRTQAATAINQHAASLHVRPWVPAKLGGRGAL' A
#
# COMPACT_ATOMS: atom_id res chain seq x y z
N MET A 1 -2.09 -8.57 2.84
CA MET A 1 -3.11 -7.71 3.48
C MET A 1 -3.61 -6.68 2.48
N ARG A 2 -4.86 -6.21 2.59
CA ARG A 2 -5.48 -5.27 1.64
C ARG A 2 -5.88 -4.00 2.40
N TYR A 3 -5.25 -2.88 2.07
CA TYR A 3 -5.43 -1.59 2.76
C TYR A 3 -6.13 -0.53 1.89
N TYR A 4 -7.01 -1.00 1.00
CA TYR A 4 -7.68 -0.14 0.04
C TYR A 4 -9.07 -0.63 -0.33
N THR A 5 -9.91 0.32 -0.71
CA THR A 5 -11.19 0.09 -1.39
C THR A 5 -11.02 0.34 -2.89
N THR A 6 -11.94 -0.18 -3.71
CA THR A 6 -11.90 -0.04 -5.17
C THR A 6 -13.21 0.50 -5.70
N LYS A 7 -13.13 1.44 -6.64
CA LYS A 7 -14.29 1.94 -7.38
C LYS A 7 -13.99 1.90 -8.90
N PRO A 8 -14.91 1.38 -9.73
CA PRO A 8 -14.74 1.45 -11.18
C PRO A 8 -14.81 2.91 -11.65
N VAL A 9 -14.00 3.24 -12.66
CA VAL A 9 -14.02 4.54 -13.35
C VAL A 9 -13.95 4.28 -14.86
N ASN A 10 -14.29 5.28 -15.68
CA ASN A 10 -14.23 5.13 -17.13
C ASN A 10 -12.82 4.71 -17.58
N GLY A 11 -12.70 3.50 -18.13
CA GLY A 11 -11.45 2.93 -18.61
C GLY A 11 -10.51 2.38 -17.52
N GLY A 12 -10.92 2.36 -16.25
CA GLY A 12 -10.02 1.94 -15.16
C GLY A 12 -10.70 1.57 -13.85
N THR A 13 -9.88 1.47 -12.80
CA THR A 13 -10.33 1.24 -11.43
C THR A 13 -9.52 2.13 -10.52
N THR A 14 -10.20 2.94 -9.70
CA THR A 14 -9.57 3.72 -8.65
C THR A 14 -9.43 2.86 -7.40
N PHE A 15 -8.25 2.92 -6.80
CA PHE A 15 -7.89 2.33 -5.54
C PHE A 15 -7.76 3.47 -4.54
N THR A 16 -8.47 3.40 -3.42
CA THR A 16 -8.45 4.44 -2.38
C THR A 16 -7.99 3.84 -1.06
N CYS A 17 -7.05 4.49 -0.40
CA CYS A 17 -6.52 4.02 0.88
C CYS A 17 -7.64 3.99 1.93
N THR A 18 -7.64 2.98 2.80
CA THR A 18 -8.63 2.91 3.89
C THR A 18 -8.34 3.88 5.04
N PHE A 19 -7.13 4.42 5.12
CA PHE A 19 -6.67 5.23 6.25
C PHE A 19 -6.57 6.72 5.94
N CYS A 20 -6.60 7.12 4.66
CA CYS A 20 -6.53 8.52 4.24
C CYS A 20 -7.13 8.71 2.84
N GLU A 21 -7.19 9.96 2.38
CA GLU A 21 -7.77 10.33 1.09
C GLU A 21 -6.90 9.98 -0.12
N HIS A 22 -5.70 9.42 0.08
CA HIS A 22 -4.82 9.04 -1.02
C HIS A 22 -5.44 7.96 -1.91
N SER A 23 -5.38 8.18 -3.22
CA SER A 23 -5.90 7.25 -4.22
C SER A 23 -5.02 7.20 -5.45
N VAL A 24 -5.01 6.05 -6.11
CA VAL A 24 -4.36 5.84 -7.41
C VAL A 24 -5.37 5.19 -8.37
N THR A 25 -5.26 5.44 -9.66
CA THR A 25 -6.07 4.77 -10.67
C THR A 25 -5.22 3.84 -11.52
N THR A 26 -5.80 2.74 -12.01
CA THR A 26 -5.12 1.88 -12.99
C THR A 26 -4.67 2.63 -14.24
N LEU A 27 -5.23 3.81 -14.52
CA LEU A 27 -4.84 4.67 -15.63
C LEU A 27 -3.47 5.34 -15.41
N ASP A 28 -3.00 5.45 -14.17
CA ASP A 28 -1.69 6.01 -13.82
C ASP A 28 -0.53 5.04 -14.15
N PHE A 29 -0.85 3.79 -14.48
CA PHE A 29 0.12 2.70 -14.65
C PHE A 29 0.21 2.25 -16.10
N ASN A 30 1.44 1.98 -16.54
CA ASN A 30 1.71 1.49 -17.89
C ASN A 30 1.42 -0.02 -17.99
N ASN A 31 0.71 -0.44 -19.05
CA ASN A 31 0.41 -1.86 -19.31
C ASN A 31 1.63 -2.69 -19.74
N THR A 32 2.72 -2.06 -20.19
CA THR A 32 3.98 -2.74 -20.53
C THR A 32 4.68 -3.31 -19.30
N ASN A 33 4.44 -2.72 -18.12
CA ASN A 33 5.03 -3.14 -16.85
C ASN A 33 4.20 -4.23 -16.16
N GLY A 34 3.29 -4.88 -16.89
CA GLY A 34 2.41 -5.92 -16.40
C GLY A 34 1.01 -5.42 -16.04
N ASN A 35 0.27 -6.21 -15.25
CA ASN A 35 -1.13 -5.93 -14.96
C ASN A 35 -1.30 -4.63 -14.15
N ARG A 36 -1.94 -3.62 -14.76
CA ARG A 36 -2.21 -2.31 -14.15
C ARG A 36 -2.97 -2.38 -12.82
N ARG A 37 -3.88 -3.36 -12.66
CA ARG A 37 -4.57 -3.59 -11.37
C ARG A 37 -3.61 -4.04 -10.27
N THR A 38 -2.67 -4.93 -10.61
CA THR A 38 -1.64 -5.39 -9.67
C THR A 38 -0.71 -4.24 -9.30
N GLN A 39 -0.30 -3.42 -10.27
CA GLN A 39 0.54 -2.24 -10.02
C GLN A 39 -0.16 -1.25 -9.08
N ALA A 40 -1.42 -0.89 -9.35
CA ALA A 40 -2.21 0.00 -8.50
C ALA A 40 -2.41 -0.56 -7.07
N ALA A 41 -2.74 -1.85 -6.97
CA ALA A 41 -2.89 -2.53 -5.67
C ALA A 41 -1.59 -2.53 -4.86
N THR A 42 -0.45 -2.76 -5.51
CA THR A 42 0.86 -2.73 -4.87
C THR A 42 1.21 -1.33 -4.37
N ALA A 43 1.06 -0.32 -5.23
CA ALA A 43 1.37 1.06 -4.88
C ALA A 43 0.59 1.54 -3.65
N ILE A 44 -0.72 1.27 -3.60
CA ILE A 44 -1.54 1.73 -2.49
C ILE A 44 -1.33 0.91 -1.20
N ASN A 45 -1.03 -0.38 -1.33
CA ASN A 45 -0.66 -1.20 -0.18
C ASN A 45 0.68 -0.76 0.40
N GLN A 46 1.66 -0.40 -0.43
CA GLN A 46 2.94 0.17 0.01
C GLN A 46 2.74 1.52 0.70
N HIS A 47 1.96 2.41 0.09
CA HIS A 47 1.56 3.68 0.71
C HIS A 47 0.99 3.45 2.12
N ALA A 48 0.03 2.52 2.24
CA ALA A 48 -0.60 2.26 3.53
C ALA A 48 0.35 1.60 4.53
N ALA A 49 1.19 0.66 4.07
CA ALA A 49 2.17 -0.01 4.91
C ALA A 49 3.27 0.93 5.42
N SER A 50 3.62 1.98 4.66
CA SER A 50 4.67 2.91 5.05
C SER A 50 4.17 4.03 5.97
N LEU A 51 2.95 4.52 5.74
CA LEU A 51 2.44 5.71 6.42
C LEU A 51 1.46 5.42 7.57
N HIS A 52 0.68 4.34 7.46
CA HIS A 52 -0.44 4.08 8.37
C HIS A 52 -0.21 2.83 9.22
N VAL A 53 0.35 1.79 8.61
CA VAL A 53 0.74 0.59 9.35
C VAL A 53 2.14 0.85 9.88
N ARG A 54 2.22 1.27 11.15
CA ARG A 54 3.51 1.40 11.83
C ARG A 54 4.32 0.13 11.58
N PRO A 55 5.55 0.21 11.05
CA PRO A 55 6.41 -0.95 11.04
C PRO A 55 6.52 -1.35 12.50
N TRP A 56 6.04 -2.54 12.85
CA TRP A 56 6.48 -3.16 14.07
C TRP A 56 7.98 -3.36 13.86
N VAL A 57 8.77 -2.36 14.26
CA VAL A 57 10.20 -2.53 14.43
C VAL A 57 10.32 -3.18 15.79
N PRO A 58 10.99 -4.33 15.92
CA PRO A 58 11.42 -4.78 17.22
C PRO A 58 12.25 -3.67 17.81
N ALA A 59 11.68 -2.98 18.80
CA ALA A 59 12.48 -2.29 19.79
C ALA A 59 13.47 -3.35 20.26
N LYS A 60 14.75 -3.11 19.91
CA LYS A 60 15.87 -4.00 20.19
C LYS A 60 15.65 -4.68 21.53
N LEU A 61 15.57 -6.02 21.49
CA LEU A 61 15.61 -6.86 22.68
C LEU A 61 16.85 -6.44 23.47
N GLY A 62 16.64 -5.66 24.53
CA GLY A 62 17.71 -5.19 25.39
C GLY A 62 18.43 -6.41 25.92
N GLY A 63 19.67 -6.60 25.49
CA GLY A 63 20.57 -7.59 26.07
C GLY A 63 20.80 -7.21 27.52
N ARG A 64 20.03 -7.81 28.44
CA ARG A 64 20.39 -7.90 29.85
C ARG A 64 21.57 -8.85 29.95
N GLY A 65 22.76 -8.31 29.73
CA GLY A 65 24.01 -8.91 30.17
C GLY A 65 24.02 -8.92 31.70
N ALA A 66 24.26 -10.10 32.24
CA ALA A 66 24.44 -10.39 33.66
C ALA A 66 25.64 -9.63 34.24
N LEU A 67 25.51 -9.19 35.51
CA LEU A 67 26.57 -9.10 36.52
C LEU A 67 25.89 -9.17 37.90
#